data_AF-A0A158KLC6-F1
#
_entry.id   AF-A0A158KLC6-F1
#
_cell.length_a   1.000
_cell.length_b   1.000
_cell.length_c   1.000
_cell.angle_alpha   90.00
_cell.angle_beta   90.00
_cell.angle_gamma   90.00
#
_symmetry.space_group_name_H-M   'P 1'
#
loop_
_entity.id
_entity.type
_entity.pdbx_description
1 polymer ?
#
loop_
_entity_poly.entity_id
_entity_poly.type
_entity_poly.pdbx_seq_one_letter_code
_entity_poly.pdbx_strand_id
1 'polypeptide(L)'
;MPGGYLLSVFVLGEDYKSSPKAIFSECNPGDGADASEYTANKAHLKKRFETSFREPMLALADQLQTTKSAKYSPIFEMLKMTSINGFRKEDVKGPRKLIIVSDMLHNTPEFSMYRETPEFASFHESDYGRKMSTNLNGVDVELDYLINTPRLQTRRNLKFWEGYFASAGARIVAVTPLEG
;
A
#
# COMPACT_ATOMS: atom_id res chain seq x y z
N MET A 1 -14.57 2.66 -6.18
CA MET A 1 -14.62 2.13 -4.81
C MET A 1 -16.01 2.38 -4.25
N PRO A 2 -16.70 1.41 -3.62
CA PRO A 2 -18.05 1.61 -3.10
C PRO A 2 -18.09 2.61 -1.93
N GLY A 3 -19.28 3.14 -1.63
CA GLY A 3 -19.52 3.93 -0.42
C GLY A 3 -19.31 3.09 0.85
N GLY A 4 -18.86 3.73 1.94
CA GLY A 4 -18.59 3.09 3.22
C GLY A 4 -17.20 2.45 3.35
N TYR A 5 -16.41 2.42 2.27
CA TYR A 5 -15.03 1.92 2.32
C TYR A 5 -14.10 3.01 2.85
N LEU A 6 -13.16 2.60 3.71
CA LEU A 6 -12.04 3.43 4.15
C LEU A 6 -10.91 3.35 3.12
N LEU A 7 -10.42 4.50 2.66
CA LEU A 7 -9.20 4.60 1.87
C LEU A 7 -8.13 5.30 2.69
N SER A 8 -7.02 4.60 2.93
CA SER A 8 -5.82 5.16 3.56
C SER A 8 -4.65 5.10 2.58
N VAL A 9 -3.98 6.23 2.36
CA VAL A 9 -2.82 6.35 1.48
C VAL A 9 -1.56 6.58 2.32
N PHE A 10 -0.54 5.78 2.06
CA PHE A 10 0.76 5.84 2.69
C PHE A 10 1.82 6.04 1.61
N VAL A 11 2.84 6.86 1.91
CA VAL A 11 3.88 7.20 0.94
C VAL A 11 5.25 6.93 1.53
N LEU A 12 6.07 6.27 0.72
CA LEU A 12 7.47 5.99 1.01
C LEU A 12 8.28 7.28 0.84
N GLY A 13 8.79 7.83 1.94
CA GLY A 13 9.75 8.93 1.94
C GLY A 13 11.02 8.57 2.72
N GLU A 14 12.10 9.33 2.52
CA GLU A 14 13.38 9.11 3.23
C GLU A 14 13.23 9.16 4.76
N ASP A 15 12.27 9.94 5.26
CA ASP A 15 11.96 10.08 6.68
C ASP A 15 10.73 9.28 7.11
N TYR A 16 10.69 7.98 6.76
CA TYR A 16 9.66 7.05 7.23
C TYR A 16 9.56 6.96 8.77
N LYS A 17 10.55 7.49 9.50
CA LYS A 17 10.58 7.53 10.96
C LYS A 17 9.78 8.69 11.55
N SER A 18 9.51 9.77 10.82
CA SER A 18 8.84 10.97 11.36
C SER A 18 7.35 11.06 11.09
N SER A 19 6.80 10.32 10.11
CA SER A 19 5.36 10.31 9.86
C SER A 19 4.78 8.90 9.77
N PRO A 20 4.40 8.30 10.91
CA PRO A 20 3.75 7.00 10.92
C PRO A 20 2.30 7.03 10.43
N LYS A 21 1.80 8.19 10.00
CA LYS A 21 0.40 8.41 9.69
C LYS A 21 0.17 8.38 8.18
N ALA A 22 -0.97 7.82 7.80
CA ALA A 22 -1.47 7.94 6.45
C ALA A 22 -1.59 9.44 6.09
N ILE A 23 -1.13 9.81 4.91
CA ILE A 23 -1.22 11.20 4.43
C ILE A 23 -2.64 11.54 3.96
N PHE A 24 -3.44 10.51 3.74
CA PHE A 24 -4.87 10.59 3.50
C PHE A 24 -5.52 9.37 4.15
N SER A 25 -6.61 9.56 4.87
CA SER A 25 -7.37 8.46 5.48
C SER A 25 -8.81 8.88 5.68
N GLU A 26 -9.67 8.60 4.70
CA GLU A 26 -11.06 9.03 4.71
C GLU A 26 -12.00 7.91 4.28
N CYS A 27 -13.18 7.87 4.90
CA CYS A 27 -14.26 7.01 4.45
C CYS A 27 -14.90 7.62 3.21
N ASN A 28 -15.09 6.83 2.16
CA ASN A 28 -15.86 7.24 1.00
C ASN A 28 -17.33 7.41 1.40
N PRO A 29 -17.88 8.64 1.38
CA PRO A 29 -19.27 8.88 1.79
C PRO A 29 -20.30 8.33 0.79
N GLY A 30 -19.86 7.89 -0.40
CA GLY A 30 -20.73 7.56 -1.52
C GLY A 30 -21.13 8.81 -2.31
N ASP A 31 -21.42 8.64 -3.60
CA ASP A 31 -21.80 9.71 -4.53
C ASP A 31 -23.33 9.87 -4.67
N GLY A 32 -24.11 9.03 -3.96
CA GLY A 32 -25.56 9.02 -4.03
C GLY A 32 -26.14 8.30 -5.24
N ALA A 33 -25.33 7.57 -6.03
CA ALA A 33 -25.82 6.74 -7.14
C ALA A 33 -26.85 5.69 -6.67
N ASP A 34 -26.65 5.14 -5.46
CA ASP A 34 -27.54 4.17 -4.83
C ASP A 34 -28.66 4.81 -3.96
N ALA A 35 -28.70 6.14 -3.85
CA ALA A 35 -29.75 6.82 -3.09
C ALA A 35 -31.05 6.91 -3.93
N SER A 36 -32.23 6.93 -3.30
CA SER A 36 -33.50 7.07 -4.03
C SER A 36 -33.68 8.50 -4.59
N GLU A 37 -34.36 8.64 -5.74
CA GLU A 37 -34.61 9.92 -6.44
C GLU A 37 -35.32 10.98 -5.60
N TYR A 38 -35.97 10.60 -4.50
CA TYR A 38 -36.77 11.51 -3.68
C TYR A 38 -35.97 12.27 -2.61
N THR A 39 -34.66 12.08 -2.52
CA THR A 39 -33.84 12.74 -1.51
C THR A 39 -33.11 13.96 -2.07
N ALA A 40 -33.48 15.16 -1.58
CA ALA A 40 -32.67 16.38 -1.68
C ALA A 40 -31.21 16.21 -1.20
N ASN A 41 -30.90 15.06 -0.57
CA ASN A 41 -29.60 14.65 -0.08
C ASN A 41 -28.64 14.12 -1.17
N LYS A 42 -29.11 13.77 -2.38
CA LYS A 42 -28.21 13.33 -3.48
C LYS A 42 -27.19 14.40 -3.87
N ALA A 43 -27.66 15.63 -4.09
CA ALA A 43 -26.78 16.75 -4.43
C ALA A 43 -25.78 17.04 -3.29
N HIS A 44 -26.22 16.88 -2.03
CA HIS A 44 -25.39 17.13 -0.86
C HIS A 44 -24.34 16.03 -0.64
N LEU A 45 -24.69 14.76 -0.88
CA LEU A 45 -23.78 13.60 -0.86
C LEU A 45 -22.74 13.71 -1.97
N LYS A 46 -23.17 14.00 -3.20
CA LYS A 46 -22.25 14.24 -4.33
C LYS A 46 -21.28 15.37 -4.01
N LYS A 47 -21.79 16.51 -3.51
CA LYS A 47 -20.93 17.63 -3.12
C LYS A 47 -19.92 17.22 -2.06
N ARG A 48 -20.35 16.47 -1.03
CA ARG A 48 -19.45 15.95 0.01
C ARG A 48 -18.39 15.01 -0.56
N PHE A 49 -18.77 14.06 -1.40
CA PHE A 49 -17.85 13.16 -2.09
C PHE A 49 -16.81 13.94 -2.90
N GLU A 50 -17.23 14.92 -3.69
CA GLU A 50 -16.30 15.74 -4.48
C GLU A 50 -15.32 16.49 -3.57
N THR A 51 -15.82 17.26 -2.60
CA THR A 51 -14.98 18.19 -1.82
C THR A 51 -14.15 17.52 -0.72
N SER A 52 -14.65 16.45 -0.09
CA SER A 52 -13.98 15.83 1.06
C SER A 52 -13.23 14.55 0.70
N PHE A 53 -13.47 13.97 -0.48
CA PHE A 53 -12.85 12.71 -0.87
C PHE A 53 -12.10 12.84 -2.19
N ARG A 54 -12.78 13.22 -3.27
CA ARG A 54 -12.20 13.22 -4.62
C ARG A 54 -11.16 14.30 -4.84
N GLU A 55 -11.48 15.56 -4.54
CA GLU A 55 -10.55 16.69 -4.72
C GLU A 55 -9.26 16.52 -3.88
N PRO A 56 -9.31 16.19 -2.58
CA PRO A 56 -8.10 15.96 -1.80
C PRO A 56 -7.26 14.78 -2.32
N MET A 57 -7.91 13.71 -2.82
CA MET A 57 -7.20 12.55 -3.37
C MET A 57 -6.47 12.92 -4.67
N LEU A 58 -7.11 13.67 -5.57
CA LEU A 58 -6.47 14.14 -6.80
C LEU A 58 -5.30 15.08 -6.51
N ALA A 59 -5.49 16.03 -5.59
CA ALA A 59 -4.41 16.91 -5.16
C ALA A 59 -3.22 16.13 -4.56
N LEU A 60 -3.50 15.06 -3.82
CA LEU A 60 -2.48 14.17 -3.31
C LEU A 60 -1.75 13.43 -4.45
N ALA A 61 -2.48 12.91 -5.44
CA ALA A 61 -1.87 12.26 -6.59
C ALA A 61 -0.90 13.20 -7.34
N ASP A 62 -1.29 14.46 -7.54
CA ASP A 62 -0.44 15.47 -8.16
C ASP A 62 0.81 15.77 -7.32
N GLN A 63 0.66 15.90 -6.00
CA GLN A 63 1.80 16.09 -5.10
C GLN A 63 2.78 14.92 -5.18
N LEU A 64 2.27 13.69 -5.28
CA LEU A 64 3.12 12.51 -5.31
C LEU A 64 3.99 12.40 -6.55
N GLN A 65 3.52 12.89 -7.69
CA GLN A 65 4.30 12.97 -8.92
C GLN A 65 5.54 13.88 -8.79
N THR A 66 5.50 14.84 -7.86
CA THR A 66 6.60 15.80 -7.65
C THR A 66 7.62 15.35 -6.58
N THR A 67 7.41 14.18 -5.97
CA THR A 67 8.26 13.69 -4.89
C THR A 67 9.65 13.32 -5.40
N LYS A 68 10.69 13.85 -4.74
CA LYS A 68 12.08 13.56 -5.11
C LYS A 68 12.42 12.09 -4.91
N SER A 69 13.33 11.57 -5.74
CA SER A 69 13.91 10.24 -5.58
C SER A 69 14.51 10.09 -4.17
N ALA A 70 14.03 9.10 -3.43
CA ALA A 70 14.55 8.75 -2.13
C ALA A 70 15.80 7.86 -2.26
N LYS A 71 16.81 8.08 -1.42
CA LYS A 71 18.03 7.27 -1.34
C LYS A 71 17.76 5.86 -0.80
N TYR A 72 16.71 5.70 0.01
CA TYR A 72 16.33 4.44 0.64
C TYR A 72 14.90 4.06 0.29
N SER A 73 14.63 2.75 0.20
CA SER A 73 13.31 2.16 -0.04
C SER A 73 12.97 1.18 1.10
N PRO A 74 12.52 1.69 2.27
CA PRO A 74 12.20 0.89 3.46
C PRO A 74 10.84 0.18 3.32
N ILE A 75 10.71 -0.68 2.30
CA ILE A 75 9.44 -1.33 1.92
C ILE A 75 8.88 -2.19 3.06
N PHE A 76 9.72 -2.96 3.76
CA PHE A 76 9.27 -3.80 4.87
C PHE A 76 8.72 -2.99 6.04
N GLU A 77 9.42 -1.92 6.42
CA GLU A 77 9.01 -1.02 7.48
C GLU A 77 7.66 -0.39 7.15
N MET A 78 7.44 -0.01 5.89
CA MET A 78 6.16 0.51 5.42
C MET A 78 5.06 -0.55 5.46
N LEU A 79 5.31 -1.78 4.99
CA LEU A 79 4.31 -2.86 5.07
C LEU A 79 3.93 -3.17 6.53
N LYS A 80 4.91 -3.14 7.44
CA LYS A 80 4.67 -3.29 8.88
C LYS A 80 3.84 -2.13 9.42
N MET A 81 4.14 -0.91 9.01
CA MET A 81 3.42 0.29 9.43
C MET A 81 1.99 0.32 8.91
N THR A 82 1.76 0.01 7.64
CA THR A 82 0.44 -0.09 7.02
C THR A 82 -0.40 -1.20 7.66
N SER A 83 0.19 -2.34 8.03
CA SER A 83 -0.49 -3.37 8.82
C SER A 83 -1.05 -2.79 10.13
N ILE A 84 -0.24 -2.03 10.86
CA ILE A 84 -0.63 -1.47 12.17
C ILE A 84 -1.62 -0.31 12.01
N ASN A 85 -1.28 0.67 11.17
CA ASN A 85 -1.98 1.96 11.13
C ASN A 85 -3.12 1.99 10.11
N GLY A 86 -3.11 1.12 9.10
CA GLY A 86 -4.19 1.02 8.11
C GLY A 86 -5.22 -0.04 8.49
N PHE A 87 -4.78 -1.26 8.81
CA PHE A 87 -5.70 -2.38 9.05
C PHE A 87 -6.06 -2.57 10.53
N ARG A 88 -5.06 -2.64 11.43
CA ARG A 88 -5.32 -2.96 12.85
C ARG A 88 -5.96 -1.80 13.62
N LYS A 89 -5.48 -0.57 13.40
CA LYS A 89 -5.94 0.61 14.13
C LYS A 89 -7.41 0.95 13.86
N GLU A 90 -7.84 0.80 12.60
CA GLU A 90 -9.16 1.25 12.15
C GLU A 90 -10.25 0.17 12.34
N ASP A 91 -9.90 -1.02 12.86
CA ASP A 91 -10.80 -2.18 13.09
C ASP A 91 -11.78 -2.45 11.92
N VAL A 92 -11.26 -2.32 10.69
CA VAL A 92 -12.08 -2.37 9.48
C VAL A 92 -12.80 -3.72 9.38
N LYS A 93 -14.13 -3.68 9.32
CA LYS A 93 -14.95 -4.87 9.06
C LYS A 93 -15.10 -5.08 7.55
N GLY A 94 -14.99 -6.33 7.11
CA GLY A 94 -15.20 -6.71 5.71
C GLY A 94 -13.91 -6.91 4.90
N PRO A 95 -13.99 -6.83 3.56
CA PRO A 95 -12.85 -7.09 2.68
C PRO A 95 -11.70 -6.10 2.92
N ARG A 96 -10.48 -6.62 2.96
CA ARG A 96 -9.26 -5.82 3.15
C ARG A 96 -8.37 -5.96 1.93
N LYS A 97 -8.00 -4.84 1.34
CA LYS A 97 -7.17 -4.78 0.14
C LYS A 97 -5.98 -3.86 0.38
N LEU A 98 -4.80 -4.31 -0.03
CA LEU A 98 -3.56 -3.53 -0.07
C LEU A 98 -3.13 -3.38 -1.53
N ILE A 99 -3.13 -2.15 -2.03
CA ILE A 99 -2.62 -1.82 -3.36
C ILE A 99 -1.21 -1.27 -3.18
N ILE A 100 -0.23 -1.87 -3.85
CA ILE A 100 1.17 -1.48 -3.78
C ILE A 100 1.63 -1.03 -5.14
N VAL A 101 2.12 0.21 -5.23
CA VAL A 101 2.78 0.75 -6.42
C VAL A 101 4.26 0.89 -6.09
N SER A 102 5.11 -0.01 -6.57
CA SER A 102 6.52 -0.06 -6.19
C SER A 102 7.34 -0.93 -7.15
N ASP A 103 8.66 -0.67 -7.19
CA ASP A 103 9.63 -1.55 -7.82
C ASP A 103 9.93 -2.81 -6.99
N MET A 104 9.39 -2.90 -5.77
CA MET A 104 9.58 -4.00 -4.83
C MET A 104 11.06 -4.35 -4.58
N LEU A 105 11.96 -3.35 -4.69
CA LEU A 105 13.38 -3.48 -4.36
C LEU A 105 13.65 -2.76 -3.04
N HIS A 106 13.66 -3.52 -1.96
CA HIS A 106 13.97 -2.96 -0.65
C HIS A 106 15.43 -2.52 -0.55
N ASN A 107 15.68 -1.33 0.01
CA ASN A 107 17.01 -0.78 0.17
C ASN A 107 17.15 0.04 1.46
N THR A 108 17.76 -0.56 2.48
CA THR A 108 18.18 0.07 3.73
C THR A 108 19.65 -0.29 4.02
N PRO A 109 20.33 0.41 4.94
CA PRO A 109 21.67 0.01 5.39
C PRO A 109 21.72 -1.44 5.92
N GLU A 110 20.68 -1.87 6.62
CA GLU A 110 20.56 -3.18 7.26
C GLU A 110 20.26 -4.32 6.26
N PHE A 111 19.41 -4.08 5.26
CA PHE A 111 19.06 -5.07 4.25
C PHE A 111 18.83 -4.40 2.89
N SER A 112 19.37 -5.00 1.82
CA SER A 112 19.24 -4.44 0.48
C SER A 112 19.12 -5.52 -0.59
N MET A 113 18.02 -5.51 -1.32
CA MET A 113 17.76 -6.39 -2.46
C MET A 113 18.58 -6.03 -3.70
N TYR A 114 19.25 -4.87 -3.69
CA TYR A 114 20.20 -4.47 -4.73
C TYR A 114 21.52 -5.24 -4.68
N ARG A 115 21.86 -5.81 -3.52
CA ARG A 115 23.04 -6.68 -3.37
C ARG A 115 22.70 -8.10 -3.80
N GLU A 116 21.65 -8.64 -3.19
CA GLU A 116 21.13 -9.98 -3.49
C GLU A 116 19.68 -10.08 -3.00
N THR A 117 18.84 -10.82 -3.73
CA THR A 117 17.53 -11.26 -3.21
C THR A 117 17.68 -12.71 -2.72
N PRO A 118 17.71 -12.95 -1.40
CA PRO A 118 17.81 -14.30 -0.85
C PRO A 118 16.54 -15.10 -1.10
N GLU A 119 16.57 -16.42 -0.87
CA GLU A 119 15.34 -17.19 -0.74
C GLU A 119 14.55 -16.72 0.48
N PHE A 120 13.22 -16.68 0.36
CA PHE A 120 12.36 -16.14 1.40
C PHE A 120 12.52 -16.85 2.75
N ALA A 121 12.69 -18.17 2.76
CA ALA A 121 12.88 -18.94 4.00
C ALA A 121 14.10 -18.47 4.80
N SER A 122 15.24 -18.28 4.14
CA SER A 122 16.47 -17.78 4.78
C SER A 122 16.31 -16.36 5.29
N PHE A 123 15.59 -15.51 4.55
CA PHE A 123 15.24 -14.17 5.03
C PHE A 123 14.35 -14.23 6.27
N HIS A 124 13.29 -15.04 6.26
CA HIS A 124 12.31 -15.14 7.35
C HIS A 124 12.95 -15.59 8.68
N GLU A 125 13.97 -16.43 8.62
CA GLU A 125 14.72 -16.90 9.79
C GLU A 125 15.77 -15.90 10.30
N SER A 126 16.20 -14.95 9.47
CA SER A 126 17.18 -13.93 9.84
C SER A 126 16.65 -12.96 10.91
N ASP A 127 17.55 -12.29 11.64
CA ASP A 127 17.18 -11.27 12.63
C ASP A 127 16.35 -10.13 12.02
N TYR A 128 16.75 -9.67 10.82
CA TYR A 128 16.05 -8.62 10.12
C TYR A 128 14.66 -9.09 9.65
N GLY A 129 14.55 -10.28 9.05
CA GLY A 129 13.27 -10.82 8.61
C GLY A 129 12.30 -11.08 9.76
N ARG A 130 12.77 -11.62 10.89
CA ARG A 130 11.96 -11.77 12.11
C ARG A 130 11.45 -10.42 12.63
N LYS A 131 12.31 -9.40 12.64
CA LYS A 131 11.94 -8.03 13.03
C LYS A 131 10.91 -7.42 12.07
N MET A 132 11.00 -7.72 10.78
CA MET A 132 10.11 -7.21 9.74
C MET A 132 8.88 -8.07 9.48
N SER A 133 8.68 -9.14 10.24
CA SER A 133 7.43 -9.89 10.23
C SER A 133 6.24 -8.97 10.56
N THR A 134 5.12 -9.21 9.89
CA THR A 134 3.89 -8.44 10.03
C THR A 134 2.67 -9.36 9.95
N ASN A 135 1.51 -8.84 10.33
CA ASN A 135 0.24 -9.56 10.22
C ASN A 135 -0.67 -8.82 9.24
N LEU A 136 -0.95 -9.47 8.11
CA LEU A 136 -1.84 -9.02 7.06
C LEU A 136 -2.90 -10.11 6.79
N ASN A 137 -3.34 -10.83 7.83
CA ASN A 137 -4.27 -11.95 7.73
C ASN A 137 -5.55 -11.55 6.97
N GLY A 138 -5.83 -12.21 5.86
CA GLY A 138 -7.03 -11.99 5.05
C GLY A 138 -7.00 -10.69 4.24
N VAL A 139 -5.81 -10.13 4.00
CA VAL A 139 -5.60 -9.00 3.09
C VAL A 139 -5.30 -9.52 1.69
N ASP A 140 -6.06 -9.04 0.71
CA ASP A 140 -5.77 -9.24 -0.70
C ASP A 140 -4.78 -8.17 -1.19
N VAL A 141 -3.69 -8.58 -1.82
CA VAL A 141 -2.63 -7.69 -2.29
C VAL A 141 -2.69 -7.56 -3.80
N GLU A 142 -2.83 -6.33 -4.29
CA GLU A 142 -2.68 -5.98 -5.70
C GLU A 142 -1.35 -5.25 -5.86
N LEU A 143 -0.51 -5.77 -6.75
CA LEU A 143 0.83 -5.23 -6.99
C LEU A 143 0.90 -4.58 -8.37
N ASP A 144 0.97 -3.27 -8.39
CA ASP A 144 1.34 -2.47 -9.56
C ASP A 144 2.87 -2.38 -9.60
N TYR A 145 3.47 -3.30 -10.35
CA TYR A 145 4.89 -3.60 -10.30
C TYR A 145 5.68 -2.70 -11.24
N LEU A 146 6.34 -1.67 -10.71
CA LEU A 146 7.13 -0.69 -11.47
C LEU A 146 8.46 -1.29 -11.93
N ILE A 147 8.62 -1.61 -13.20
CA ILE A 147 9.81 -2.28 -13.73
C ILE A 147 10.89 -1.27 -14.13
N ASN A 148 11.76 -0.91 -13.18
CA ASN A 148 12.85 0.06 -13.38
C ASN A 148 14.23 -0.61 -13.43
N THR A 149 14.41 -1.75 -12.76
CA THR A 149 15.65 -2.53 -12.74
C THR A 149 15.35 -4.00 -13.07
N PRO A 150 15.07 -4.34 -14.35
CA PRO A 150 14.64 -5.68 -14.77
C PRO A 150 15.57 -6.83 -14.35
N ARG A 151 16.88 -6.53 -14.23
CA ARG A 151 17.90 -7.52 -13.82
C ARG A 151 17.71 -8.02 -12.39
N LEU A 152 17.14 -7.20 -11.51
CA LEU A 152 16.84 -7.56 -10.11
C LEU A 152 15.39 -8.00 -9.94
N GLN A 153 14.49 -7.43 -10.73
CA GLN A 153 13.04 -7.66 -10.72
C GLN A 153 12.65 -8.92 -11.51
N THR A 154 13.35 -10.02 -11.21
CA THR A 154 13.12 -11.32 -11.85
C THR A 154 11.98 -12.07 -11.16
N ARG A 155 11.61 -13.25 -11.70
CA ARG A 155 10.70 -14.19 -11.03
C ARG A 155 11.12 -14.53 -9.58
N ARG A 156 12.42 -14.48 -9.27
CA ARG A 156 12.91 -14.69 -7.90
C ARG A 156 12.45 -13.59 -6.95
N ASN A 157 12.47 -12.33 -7.39
CA ASN A 157 12.00 -11.20 -6.58
C ASN A 157 10.48 -11.32 -6.31
N LEU A 158 9.68 -11.61 -7.34
CA LEU A 158 8.25 -11.85 -7.14
C LEU A 158 7.98 -13.03 -6.20
N LYS A 159 8.66 -14.16 -6.39
CA LYS A 159 8.54 -15.34 -5.51
C LYS A 159 8.92 -15.03 -4.06
N PHE A 160 9.93 -14.18 -3.85
CA PHE A 160 10.29 -13.71 -2.51
C PHE A 160 9.10 -12.99 -1.86
N TRP A 161 8.48 -12.04 -2.57
CA TRP A 161 7.36 -11.25 -2.05
C TRP A 161 6.09 -12.08 -1.88
N GLU A 162 5.81 -13.02 -2.78
CA GLU A 162 4.75 -14.02 -2.60
C GLU A 162 4.93 -14.79 -1.28
N GLY A 163 6.15 -15.27 -1.00
CA GLY A 163 6.48 -15.93 0.26
C GLY A 163 6.29 -15.02 1.47
N TYR A 164 6.74 -13.77 1.37
CA TYR A 164 6.55 -12.76 2.42
C TYR A 164 5.07 -12.51 2.73
N PHE A 165 4.24 -12.23 1.72
CA PHE A 165 2.81 -11.98 1.93
C PHE A 165 2.08 -13.23 2.44
N ALA A 166 2.41 -14.42 1.92
CA ALA A 166 1.86 -15.68 2.40
C ALA A 166 2.18 -15.91 3.89
N SER A 167 3.41 -15.65 4.32
CA SER A 167 3.81 -15.76 5.74
C SER A 167 3.09 -14.77 6.65
N ALA A 168 2.71 -13.60 6.11
CA ALA A 168 1.91 -12.59 6.81
C ALA A 168 0.41 -12.89 6.80
N GLY A 169 -0.04 -13.99 6.19
CA GLY A 169 -1.47 -14.35 6.04
C GLY A 169 -2.22 -13.55 4.97
N ALA A 170 -1.49 -12.85 4.10
CA ALA A 170 -2.01 -12.17 2.92
C ALA A 170 -1.79 -13.02 1.66
N ARG A 171 -2.42 -12.62 0.56
CA ARG A 171 -2.19 -13.24 -0.75
C ARG A 171 -2.10 -12.18 -1.84
N ILE A 172 -1.18 -12.37 -2.78
CA ILE A 172 -1.17 -11.57 -4.00
C ILE A 172 -2.29 -12.08 -4.91
N VAL A 173 -3.20 -11.20 -5.30
CA VAL A 173 -4.36 -11.53 -6.16
C VAL A 173 -4.21 -11.00 -7.57
N ALA A 174 -3.38 -9.98 -7.77
CA ALA A 174 -3.04 -9.42 -9.08
C ALA A 174 -1.62 -8.85 -9.07
N VAL A 175 -0.94 -9.00 -10.19
CA VAL A 175 0.34 -8.33 -10.48
C VAL A 175 0.21 -7.65 -11.84
N THR A 176 0.27 -6.33 -11.87
CA THR A 176 0.19 -5.51 -13.08
C THR A 176 1.56 -4.88 -13.32
N PRO A 177 2.34 -5.34 -14.31
CA PRO A 177 3.59 -4.68 -14.67
C PRO A 177 3.31 -3.27 -15.20
N LEU A 178 4.07 -2.30 -14.71
CA LEU A 178 4.07 -0.92 -15.18
C LEU A 178 5.48 -0.57 -15.66
N GLU A 179 5.59 -0.01 -16.86
CA GLU A 179 6.84 0.61 -17.30
C GLU A 179 7.04 1.90 -16.50
N GLY A 180 8.22 2.07 -15.91
CA GLY A 180 8.60 3.28 -15.19
C GLY A 180 9.66 4.10 -15.91
#